data_AF-A0A5C6XT68-F1
#
_entry.id   AF-A0A5C6XT68-F1
#
_cell.length_a   1.000
_cell.length_b   1.000
_cell.length_c   1.000
_cell.angle_alpha   90.00
_cell.angle_beta   90.00
_cell.angle_gamma   90.00
#
_symmetry.space_group_name_H-M   'P 1'
#
loop_
_entity.id
_entity.type
_entity.pdbx_description
1 polymer ?
#
loop_
_entity_poly.entity_id
_entity_poly.type
_entity_poly.pdbx_seq_one_letter_code
_entity_poly.pdbx_strand_id
1 'polypeptide(L)'
;MKNVFFALAFMLVGTFAFANTANELSSINSDETVKIINSLELVDNSENSKVLNNFEFFGTCYVTIGFYDSDGNKVAERTLQFNNVDSEAECDGLADAVGEALENL
;
A
#
# COMPACT_ATOMS: atom_id res chain seq x y z
N MET A 1 -32.51 36.83 11.09
CA MET A 1 -31.41 36.42 10.19
C MET A 1 -30.02 36.56 10.83
N LYS A 2 -29.83 36.19 12.12
CA LYS A 2 -28.53 36.32 12.82
C LYS A 2 -27.77 35.00 12.98
N ASN A 3 -28.41 33.87 12.65
CA ASN A 3 -27.87 32.53 12.95
C ASN A 3 -27.14 31.88 11.75
N VAL A 4 -27.18 32.51 10.57
CA VAL A 4 -26.57 31.97 9.34
C VAL A 4 -25.06 32.27 9.27
N PHE A 5 -24.62 33.38 9.87
CA PHE A 5 -23.20 33.77 9.86
C PHE A 5 -22.31 32.85 10.70
N PHE A 6 -22.86 32.21 11.75
CA PHE A 6 -22.09 31.31 12.60
C PHE A 6 -21.80 29.96 11.93
N ALA A 7 -22.74 29.43 11.13
CA ALA A 7 -22.53 28.17 10.41
C ALA A 7 -21.49 28.33 9.28
N LEU A 8 -21.48 29.49 8.61
CA LEU A 8 -20.54 29.75 7.51
C LEU A 8 -19.08 29.80 8.00
N ALA A 9 -18.83 30.36 9.19
CA ALA A 9 -17.50 30.45 9.77
C ALA A 9 -16.94 29.08 10.20
N PHE A 10 -17.77 28.20 10.78
CA PHE A 10 -17.36 26.84 11.15
C PHE A 10 -17.11 25.96 9.92
N MET A 11 -17.89 26.14 8.85
CA MET A 11 -17.67 25.41 7.60
C MET A 11 -16.35 25.82 6.91
N LEU A 12 -15.96 27.10 7.02
CA LEU A 12 -14.76 27.63 6.39
C LEU A 12 -13.46 27.31 7.15
N VAL A 13 -13.52 27.15 8.48
CA VAL A 13 -12.37 26.66 9.28
C VAL A 13 -12.15 25.15 9.09
N GLY A 14 -13.23 24.38 8.84
CA GLY A 14 -13.14 22.94 8.62
C GLY A 14 -12.41 22.53 7.34
N THR A 15 -12.35 23.38 6.31
CA THR A 15 -11.71 23.05 5.03
C THR A 15 -10.19 23.20 5.02
N PHE A 16 -9.59 23.92 5.98
CA PHE A 16 -8.14 24.08 6.05
C PHE A 16 -7.42 22.89 6.71
N ALA A 17 -8.14 22.02 7.42
CA ALA A 17 -7.55 20.84 8.06
C ALA A 17 -7.29 19.66 7.10
N PHE A 18 -7.86 19.68 5.89
CA PHE A 18 -7.75 18.58 4.91
C PHE A 18 -6.91 18.92 3.67
N ALA A 19 -6.34 20.12 3.57
CA ALA A 19 -5.65 20.58 2.36
C ALA A 19 -4.11 20.60 2.45
N ASN A 20 -3.51 20.27 3.60
CA ASN A 20 -2.05 20.27 3.77
C ASN A 20 -1.49 18.88 4.09
N THR A 21 -1.76 17.94 3.20
CA THR A 21 -0.94 16.74 3.00
C THR A 21 -0.59 16.62 1.51
N ALA A 22 -0.17 17.73 0.90
CA ALA A 22 0.74 17.67 -0.23
C ALA A 22 2.15 17.52 0.35
N ASN A 23 2.39 16.41 1.05
CA ASN A 23 3.73 16.07 1.49
C ASN A 23 4.20 14.94 0.57
N GLU A 24 5.13 15.32 -0.29
CA GLU A 24 6.11 14.51 -1.02
C GLU A 24 5.88 13.00 -0.88
N LEU A 25 5.52 12.35 -1.99
CA LEU A 25 5.74 10.91 -2.16
C LEU A 25 7.17 10.63 -1.72
N SER A 26 7.32 10.10 -0.51
CA SER A 26 8.54 9.48 -0.04
C SER A 26 8.93 8.51 -1.13
N SER A 27 10.13 8.68 -1.69
CA SER A 27 10.68 7.71 -2.63
C SER A 27 10.69 6.36 -1.91
N ILE A 28 9.73 5.51 -2.26
CA ILE A 28 9.61 4.16 -1.74
C ILE A 28 10.97 3.52 -1.93
N ASN A 29 11.60 3.13 -0.83
CA ASN A 29 12.97 2.65 -0.84
C ASN A 29 12.97 1.21 -1.37
N SER A 30 12.96 1.08 -2.70
CA SER A 30 12.84 -0.17 -3.45
C SER A 30 13.85 -1.24 -2.99
N ASP A 31 15.03 -0.82 -2.52
CA ASP A 31 16.08 -1.71 -2.01
C ASP A 31 15.67 -2.50 -0.76
N GLU A 32 14.82 -1.94 0.11
CA GLU A 32 14.29 -2.67 1.26
C GLU A 32 13.18 -3.64 0.85
N THR A 33 12.33 -3.24 -0.10
CA THR A 33 11.28 -4.10 -0.68
C THR A 33 11.88 -5.33 -1.35
N VAL A 34 12.95 -5.17 -2.13
CA VAL A 34 13.67 -6.27 -2.78
C VAL A 34 14.27 -7.23 -1.75
N LYS A 35 14.78 -6.74 -0.62
CA LYS A 35 15.31 -7.62 0.45
C LYS A 35 14.21 -8.44 1.12
N ILE A 36 13.05 -7.83 1.39
CA ILE A 36 11.89 -8.51 1.97
C ILE A 36 11.40 -9.61 1.02
N ILE A 37 11.36 -9.33 -0.29
CA ILE A 37 10.96 -10.30 -1.32
C ILE A 37 12.00 -11.41 -1.49
N ASN A 38 13.30 -11.09 -1.46
CA ASN A 38 14.34 -12.11 -1.48
C ASN A 38 14.32 -13.02 -0.24
N SER A 39 13.78 -12.54 0.89
CA SER A 39 13.56 -13.36 2.09
C SER A 39 12.29 -14.23 2.02
N LEU A 40 11.40 -14.00 1.04
CA LEU A 40 10.36 -14.95 0.65
C LEU A 40 11.00 -16.09 -0.15
N GLU A 41 12.02 -16.73 0.42
CA GLU A 41 12.49 -18.03 -0.03
C GLU A 41 11.31 -19.00 0.18
N LEU A 42 10.99 -19.83 -0.83
CA LEU A 42 10.01 -20.94 -0.84
C LEU A 42 8.63 -20.66 -1.48
N VAL A 43 8.59 -20.58 -2.81
CA VAL A 43 7.90 -21.58 -3.66
C VAL A 43 8.66 -21.66 -5.00
N ASP A 44 9.67 -22.53 -5.04
CA ASP A 44 10.61 -22.79 -6.15
C ASP A 44 9.95 -23.44 -7.39
N ASN A 45 8.74 -23.03 -7.78
CA ASN A 45 8.02 -23.57 -8.96
C ASN A 45 6.79 -22.76 -9.43
N SER A 46 6.53 -21.57 -8.88
CA SER A 46 5.34 -20.78 -9.25
C SER A 46 5.70 -19.77 -10.34
N GLU A 47 5.53 -20.15 -11.61
CA GLU A 47 5.72 -19.25 -12.77
C GLU A 47 4.85 -17.98 -12.72
N ASN A 48 3.88 -17.89 -11.81
CA ASN A 48 2.97 -16.76 -11.70
C ASN A 48 2.77 -16.32 -10.23
N SER A 49 3.39 -15.22 -9.81
CA SER A 49 3.07 -14.54 -8.55
C SER A 49 2.52 -13.14 -8.82
N LYS A 50 1.56 -12.70 -8.00
CA LYS A 50 0.97 -11.36 -8.14
C LYS A 50 0.43 -10.83 -6.82
N VAL A 51 0.39 -9.51 -6.67
CA VAL A 51 -0.32 -8.85 -5.57
C VAL A 51 -1.83 -9.06 -5.76
N LEU A 52 -2.50 -9.50 -4.70
CA LEU A 52 -3.94 -9.75 -4.68
C LEU A 52 -4.73 -8.60 -4.08
N ASN A 53 -4.19 -8.03 -3.01
CA ASN A 53 -4.74 -6.86 -2.36
C ASN A 53 -3.65 -6.15 -1.55
N ASN A 54 -3.90 -4.88 -1.31
CA ASN A 54 -3.20 -4.07 -0.34
C ASN A 54 -4.22 -3.22 0.40
N PHE A 55 -3.97 -2.95 1.68
CA PHE A 55 -4.79 -2.00 2.45
C PHE A 55 -3.96 -1.39 3.58
N GLU A 56 -4.23 -0.12 3.84
CA GLU A 56 -3.68 0.61 4.98
C GLU A 56 -4.63 0.54 6.17
N PHE A 57 -4.09 0.34 7.37
CA PHE A 57 -4.83 0.35 8.61
C PHE A 57 -3.97 0.86 9.76
N PHE A 58 -4.32 2.04 10.29
CA PHE A 58 -3.62 2.70 11.40
C PHE A 58 -2.10 2.83 11.20
N GLY A 59 -1.71 3.28 10.01
CA GLY A 59 -0.33 3.46 9.61
C GLY A 59 0.43 2.15 9.37
N THR A 60 -0.29 1.08 9.10
CA THR A 60 0.27 -0.22 8.72
C THR A 60 -0.32 -0.65 7.38
N CYS A 61 0.53 -0.90 6.39
CA CYS A 61 0.11 -1.44 5.10
C CYS A 61 0.28 -2.96 5.10
N TYR A 62 -0.76 -3.67 4.68
CA TYR A 62 -0.73 -5.10 4.46
C TYR A 62 -0.81 -5.36 2.96
N VAL A 63 0.17 -6.06 2.40
CA VAL A 63 0.20 -6.44 0.98
C VAL A 63 0.16 -7.95 0.89
N THR A 64 -0.87 -8.51 0.26
CA THR A 64 -0.99 -9.98 0.09
C THR A 64 -0.56 -10.38 -1.31
N ILE A 65 0.32 -11.37 -1.37
CA ILE A 65 0.88 -11.96 -2.58
C ILE A 65 0.28 -13.35 -2.75
N GLY A 66 -0.28 -13.62 -3.93
CA GLY A 66 -0.74 -14.93 -4.34
C GLY A 66 0.27 -15.60 -5.28
N PHE A 67 0.55 -16.86 -5.03
CA PHE A 67 1.38 -17.72 -5.88
C PHE A 67 0.48 -18.73 -6.58
N TYR A 68 0.70 -18.92 -7.88
CA TYR A 68 -0.15 -19.72 -8.75
C TYR A 68 0.68 -20.74 -9.54
N ASP A 69 0.12 -21.93 -9.73
CA ASP A 69 0.70 -22.91 -10.66
C ASP A 69 0.51 -22.48 -12.13
N SER A 70 1.09 -23.25 -13.05
CA SER A 70 0.97 -23.04 -14.50
C SER A 70 -0.47 -23.14 -15.02
N ASP A 71 -1.35 -23.81 -14.28
CA ASP A 71 -2.76 -23.98 -14.61
C ASP A 71 -3.63 -22.83 -14.05
N GLY A 72 -3.04 -21.90 -13.32
CA GLY A 72 -3.70 -20.73 -12.72
C GLY A 72 -4.37 -21.01 -11.38
N ASN A 73 -4.12 -22.15 -10.74
CA ASN A 73 -4.62 -22.44 -9.39
C ASN A 73 -3.73 -21.80 -8.33
N LYS A 74 -4.34 -21.20 -7.30
CA LYS A 74 -3.58 -20.60 -6.19
C LYS A 74 -2.94 -21.72 -5.35
N VAL A 75 -1.61 -21.77 -5.32
CA VAL A 75 -0.83 -22.76 -4.56
C VAL A 75 -0.42 -22.24 -3.19
N ALA A 76 -0.20 -20.93 -3.06
CA ALA A 76 0.16 -20.31 -1.80
C ALA A 76 -0.26 -18.84 -1.73
N GLU A 77 -0.27 -18.31 -0.51
CA GLU A 77 -0.52 -16.90 -0.21
C GLU A 77 0.43 -16.45 0.90
N ARG A 78 0.93 -15.23 0.81
CA ARG A 78 1.79 -14.59 1.82
C ARG A 78 1.34 -13.16 2.01
N THR A 79 1.38 -12.67 3.25
CA THR A 79 1.08 -11.28 3.57
C THR A 79 2.34 -10.61 4.10
N LEU A 80 2.72 -9.51 3.46
CA LEU A 80 3.75 -8.60 3.92
C LEU A 80 3.10 -7.50 4.75
N GLN A 81 3.78 -7.13 5.84
CA GLN A 81 3.37 -6.05 6.72
C GLN A 81 4.43 -4.96 6.71
N PHE A 82 4.04 -3.75 6.33
CA PHE A 82 4.86 -2.55 6.37
C PHE A 82 4.29 -1.62 7.44
N ASN A 83 5.11 -1.28 8.43
CA ASN A 83 4.73 -0.38 9.51
C ASN A 83 5.18 1.05 9.20
N ASN A 84 4.52 2.04 9.82
CA ASN A 84 4.79 3.47 9.64
C ASN A 84 4.53 3.95 8.22
N VAL A 85 3.39 3.54 7.66
CA VAL A 85 2.89 4.04 6.39
C VAL A 85 2.00 5.25 6.67
N ASP A 86 2.22 6.36 6.00
CA ASP A 86 1.57 7.64 6.29
C ASP A 86 0.23 7.81 5.56
N SER A 87 -0.08 6.96 4.57
CA SER A 87 -1.33 7.01 3.82
C SER A 87 -1.66 5.74 3.02
N GLU A 88 -2.93 5.60 2.61
CA GLU A 88 -3.36 4.61 1.61
C GLU A 88 -2.54 4.71 0.32
N ALA A 89 -2.22 5.93 -0.15
CA ALA A 89 -1.44 6.15 -1.37
C ALA A 89 0.00 5.63 -1.26
N GLU A 90 0.62 5.73 -0.08
CA GLU A 90 1.94 5.13 0.17
C GLU A 90 1.84 3.60 0.23
N CYS A 91 0.75 3.05 0.78
CA CYS A 91 0.48 1.62 0.75
C CYS A 91 0.27 1.08 -0.68
N ASP A 92 -0.39 1.85 -1.54
CA ASP A 92 -0.53 1.55 -2.97
C ASP A 92 0.83 1.52 -3.66
N GLY A 93 1.67 2.54 -3.44
CA GLY A 93 3.02 2.54 -4.00
C GLY A 93 3.90 1.39 -3.48
N LEU A 94 3.75 0.99 -2.21
CA LEU A 94 4.43 -0.20 -1.67
C LEU A 94 3.94 -1.48 -2.35
N ALA A 95 2.63 -1.60 -2.61
CA ALA A 95 2.06 -2.72 -3.33
C ALA A 95 2.56 -2.79 -4.78
N ASP A 96 2.64 -1.65 -5.47
CA ASP A 96 3.22 -1.55 -6.81
C ASP A 96 4.69 -1.96 -6.81
N ALA A 97 5.49 -1.45 -5.87
CA ALA A 97 6.90 -1.82 -5.74
C ALA A 97 7.08 -3.32 -5.44
N VAL A 98 6.19 -3.92 -4.65
CA VAL A 98 6.17 -5.37 -4.43
C VAL A 98 5.83 -6.11 -5.72
N GLY A 99 4.84 -5.65 -6.49
CA GLY A 99 4.48 -6.20 -7.79
C GLY A 99 5.66 -6.17 -8.77
N GLU A 100 6.30 -5.02 -8.94
CA GLU A 100 7.47 -4.86 -9.81
C GLU A 100 8.63 -5.76 -9.39
N ALA A 101 8.90 -5.88 -8.08
CA ALA A 101 9.97 -6.74 -7.60
C ALA A 101 9.66 -8.24 -7.80
N LEU A 102 8.39 -8.65 -7.77
CA LEU A 102 7.98 -10.01 -8.11
C LEU A 102 8.13 -10.33 -9.60
N GLU A 103 7.94 -9.34 -10.48
CA GLU A 103 8.15 -9.52 -11.93
C GLU A 103 9.63 -9.63 -12.33
N ASN A 104 10.54 -9.18 -11.45
CA ASN A 104 11.99 -9.21 -11.67
C ASN A 104 12.72 -10.37 -10.96
N LEU A 105 11.97 -11.29 -10.33
CA LEU A 105 12.48 -12.55 -9.76
C LEU A 105 12.57 -13.66 -10.81
#